data_AF-A0A2U1UU88-F1
#
_entry.id   AF-A0A2U1UU88-F1
#
_cell.length_a   1.000
_cell.length_b   1.000
_cell.length_c   1.000
_cell.angle_alpha   90.00
_cell.angle_beta   90.00
_cell.angle_gamma   90.00
#
_symmetry.space_group_name_H-M   'P 1'
#
loop_
_entity.id
_entity.type
_entity.pdbx_description
1 polymer ?
#
loop_
_entity_poly.entity_id
_entity_poly.type
_entity_poly.pdbx_seq_one_letter_code
_entity_poly.pdbx_strand_id
1 'polypeptide(L)'
;MKKFLEIVGNASTSVELKGRYIGHNVNAVAYVDGDNITIQLESNGSRVRGVSAITMSKEEYEDFRQPQSRKLFVRGIEMFGAEVRL
;
A
#
# COMPACT_ATOMS: atom_id res chain seq x y z
N MET A 1 -7.46 4.73 -17.47
CA MET A 1 -8.48 4.51 -16.41
C MET A 1 -7.87 3.54 -15.42
N LYS A 2 -7.76 3.93 -14.15
CA LYS A 2 -7.14 3.08 -13.12
C LYS A 2 -8.04 1.89 -12.83
N LYS A 3 -7.49 0.68 -12.88
CA LYS A 3 -8.21 -0.58 -12.57
C LYS A 3 -7.59 -1.21 -11.33
N PHE A 4 -8.43 -1.58 -10.36
CA PHE A 4 -7.98 -2.33 -9.19
C PHE A 4 -7.27 -3.62 -9.63
N LEU A 5 -6.13 -3.90 -9.01
CA LEU A 5 -5.36 -5.11 -9.24
C LEU A 5 -5.50 -6.06 -8.05
N GLU A 6 -5.01 -5.64 -6.88
CA GLU A 6 -4.98 -6.46 -5.66
C GLU A 6 -4.70 -5.61 -4.41
N ILE A 7 -4.89 -6.19 -3.22
CA ILE A 7 -4.43 -5.63 -1.95
C ILE A 7 -3.04 -6.20 -1.67
N VAL A 8 -2.03 -5.32 -1.66
CA VAL A 8 -0.63 -5.67 -1.42
C VAL A 8 -0.16 -5.36 -0.01
N GLY A 9 -1.05 -4.87 0.85
CA GLY A 9 -0.82 -4.77 2.28
C GLY A 9 -2.10 -4.54 3.05
N ASN A 10 -2.21 -5.10 4.26
CA ASN A 10 -3.31 -4.78 5.16
C ASN A 10 -2.88 -4.82 6.61
N ALA A 11 -3.43 -3.87 7.36
CA ALA A 11 -3.30 -3.74 8.78
C ALA A 11 -4.71 -3.56 9.33
N SER A 12 -5.26 -4.61 9.95
CA SER A 12 -6.59 -4.57 10.58
C SER A 12 -6.63 -3.64 11.81
N THR A 13 -5.46 -3.23 12.32
CA THR A 13 -5.25 -2.35 13.47
C THR A 13 -5.04 -0.89 13.04
N SER A 14 -4.54 -0.05 13.95
CA SER A 14 -4.14 1.34 13.71
C SER A 14 -2.82 1.42 12.96
N VAL A 15 -2.73 2.35 12.00
CA VAL A 15 -1.48 2.67 11.31
C VAL A 15 -1.11 4.13 11.56
N GLU A 16 0.18 4.36 11.78
CA GLU A 16 0.78 5.67 11.86
C GLU A 16 1.77 5.89 10.72
N LEU A 17 1.88 7.14 10.28
CA LEU A 17 2.84 7.55 9.29
C LEU A 17 3.58 8.77 9.83
N LYS A 18 4.90 8.64 10.06
CA LYS A 18 5.73 9.72 10.62
C LYS A 18 5.16 10.30 11.93
N GLY A 19 4.68 9.42 12.82
CA GLY A 19 4.07 9.80 14.10
C GLY A 19 2.65 10.38 14.02
N ARG A 20 2.03 10.42 12.84
CA ARG A 20 0.63 10.82 12.67
C ARG A 20 -0.25 9.61 12.41
N TYR A 21 -1.32 9.46 13.18
CA TYR A 21 -2.36 8.48 12.92
C TYR A 21 -3.04 8.71 11.57
N ILE A 22 -3.08 7.67 10.72
CA ILE A 22 -3.67 7.73 9.36
C ILE A 22 -4.94 6.91 9.20
N GLY A 23 -5.26 6.01 10.14
CA GLY A 23 -6.49 5.23 10.11
C GLY A 23 -6.40 3.89 10.83
N HIS A 24 -7.56 3.25 10.95
CA HIS A 24 -7.70 1.83 11.29
C HIS A 24 -8.03 1.06 10.01
N ASN A 25 -7.78 -0.25 10.00
CA ASN A 25 -8.07 -1.13 8.86
C ASN A 25 -7.52 -0.54 7.55
N VAL A 26 -6.21 -0.29 7.55
CA VAL A 26 -5.51 0.36 6.44
C VAL A 26 -5.03 -0.69 5.46
N ASN A 27 -5.29 -0.46 4.18
CA ASN A 27 -4.85 -1.28 3.06
C ASN A 27 -3.85 -0.52 2.21
N ALA A 28 -2.81 -1.18 1.74
CA ALA A 28 -2.06 -0.77 0.56
C ALA A 28 -2.66 -1.47 -0.66
N VAL A 29 -3.23 -0.68 -1.57
CA VAL A 29 -4.00 -1.19 -2.71
C VAL A 29 -3.30 -0.85 -4.01
N ALA A 30 -3.05 -1.86 -4.84
CA ALA A 30 -2.43 -1.70 -6.14
C ALA A 30 -3.49 -1.51 -7.25
N TYR A 31 -3.24 -0.56 -8.13
CA TYR A 31 -4.03 -0.29 -9.33
C TYR A 31 -3.14 -0.31 -10.56
N VAL A 32 -3.63 -0.89 -11.65
CA VAL A 32 -3.01 -0.75 -12.98
C VAL A 32 -3.47 0.56 -13.61
N ASP A 33 -2.53 1.37 -14.09
CA ASP A 33 -2.77 2.58 -14.87
C ASP A 33 -1.84 2.64 -16.08
N GLY A 34 -2.33 2.14 -17.22
CA GLY A 34 -1.52 1.98 -18.44
C GLY A 34 -0.37 0.99 -18.21
N ASP A 35 0.87 1.49 -18.31
CA ASP A 35 2.09 0.70 -18.12
C ASP A 35 2.68 0.77 -16.72
N ASN A 36 2.00 1.47 -15.80
CA ASN A 36 2.44 1.61 -14.43
C ASN A 36 1.49 0.93 -13.45
N ILE A 37 2.03 0.55 -12.31
CA ILE A 37 1.29 0.15 -11.12
C ILE A 37 1.35 1.30 -10.12
N THR A 38 0.19 1.71 -9.62
CA THR A 38 0.07 2.72 -8.57
C THR A 38 -0.45 2.07 -7.30
N ILE A 39 0.31 2.17 -6.21
CA ILE A 39 -0.09 1.73 -4.88
C ILE A 39 -0.57 2.94 -4.07
N GLN A 40 -1.72 2.80 -3.42
CA GLN A 40 -2.32 3.84 -2.57
C GLN A 40 -2.70 3.26 -1.21
N LEU A 41 -2.68 4.11 -0.17
CA LEU A 41 -3.25 3.74 1.12
C LEU A 41 -4.75 4.07 1.17
N GLU A 42 -5.53 3.11 1.64
CA GLU A 42 -6.95 3.26 1.94
C GLU A 42 -7.23 2.90 3.40
N SER A 43 -8.03 3.70 4.10
CA SER A 43 -8.57 3.34 5.42
C SER A 43 -10.08 3.14 5.27
N ASN A 44 -10.59 1.98 5.69
CA ASN A 44 -12.00 1.63 5.55
C ASN A 44 -12.54 1.80 4.12
N GLY A 45 -11.75 1.40 3.11
CA GLY A 45 -12.11 1.51 1.69
C GLY A 45 -12.13 2.94 1.13
N SER A 46 -11.65 3.93 1.89
CA SER A 46 -11.50 5.31 1.44
C SER A 46 -10.03 5.70 1.39
N ARG A 47 -9.61 6.38 0.32
CA ARG A 47 -8.23 6.85 0.17
C ARG A 47 -7.79 7.73 1.35
N VAL A 48 -6.63 7.41 1.92
CA VAL A 48 -5.99 8.22 2.97
C VAL A 48 -5.53 9.55 2.36
N ARG A 49 -6.05 10.66 2.87
CA ARG A 49 -5.71 12.01 2.40
C ARG A 49 -4.32 12.43 2.87
N GLY A 50 -3.60 13.20 2.04
CA GLY A 50 -2.27 13.71 2.36
C GLY A 50 -1.14 12.67 2.26
N VAL A 51 -1.44 11.44 1.82
CA VAL A 51 -0.44 10.43 1.50
C VAL A 51 -0.34 10.31 -0.02
N SER A 52 0.87 10.55 -0.54
CA SER A 52 1.17 10.38 -1.96
C SER A 52 1.12 8.90 -2.33
N ALA A 53 0.59 8.60 -3.51
CA ALA A 53 0.67 7.27 -4.07
C ALA A 53 2.12 6.94 -4.45
N ILE A 54 2.47 5.66 -4.43
CA ILE A 54 3.72 5.17 -4.99
C ILE A 54 3.41 4.65 -6.39
N THR A 55 4.14 5.10 -7.40
CA THR A 55 4.00 4.63 -8.77
C THR A 55 5.29 3.96 -9.19
N MET A 56 5.17 2.80 -9.83
CA MET A 56 6.28 1.99 -10.32
C MET A 56 5.89 1.35 -11.66
N SER A 57 6.88 0.95 -12.43
CA SER A 57 6.70 0.15 -13.64
C SER A 57 6.15 -1.25 -13.31
N LYS A 58 5.64 -1.94 -14.33
CA LYS A 58 5.24 -3.36 -14.19
C LYS A 58 6.40 -4.24 -13.73
N GLU A 59 7.61 -4.01 -14.24
CA GLU A 59 8.81 -4.80 -13.88
C GLU A 59 9.17 -4.62 -12.40
N GLU A 60 9.25 -3.37 -11.92
CA GLU A 60 9.49 -3.08 -10.50
C GLU A 60 8.39 -3.68 -9.60
N TYR A 61 7.15 -3.74 -10.08
CA TYR A 61 6.06 -4.39 -9.36
C TYR A 61 6.22 -5.91 -9.29
N GLU A 62 6.66 -6.56 -10.38
CA GLU A 62 6.96 -8.00 -10.36
C GLU A 62 8.07 -8.34 -9.36
N ASP A 63 9.12 -7.52 -9.32
CA ASP A 63 10.20 -7.65 -8.33
C ASP A 63 9.69 -7.43 -6.91
N PHE A 64 8.81 -6.44 -6.70
CA PHE A 64 8.13 -6.23 -5.43
C PHE A 64 7.32 -7.46 -5.00
N ARG A 65 6.65 -8.14 -5.94
CA ARG A 65 5.83 -9.33 -5.68
C ARG A 65 6.63 -10.58 -5.36
N GLN A 66 7.92 -10.62 -5.68
CA GLN A 66 8.75 -11.78 -5.36
C GLN A 66 8.74 -12.06 -3.85
N PRO A 67 8.60 -13.33 -3.43
CA PRO A 67 8.63 -13.69 -2.01
C PRO A 67 9.92 -13.20 -1.35
N GLN A 68 9.80 -12.41 -0.29
CA GLN A 68 10.91 -12.00 0.56
C GLN A 68 10.70 -12.53 1.99
N SER A 69 11.69 -12.34 2.86
CA SER A 69 11.60 -12.74 4.28
C SER A 69 10.38 -12.14 5.01
N ARG A 70 9.88 -10.98 4.55
CA ARG A 70 8.64 -10.35 5.03
C ARG A 70 7.46 -10.67 4.12
N LYS A 71 6.30 -10.98 4.72
CA LYS A 71 5.04 -11.21 4.01
C LYS A 71 4.66 -9.97 3.17
N LEU A 72 4.24 -10.18 1.93
CA LEU A 72 3.78 -9.13 1.02
C LEU A 72 2.79 -8.19 1.72
N PHE A 73 1.86 -8.78 2.49
CA PHE A 73 0.79 -8.12 3.24
C PHE A 73 1.25 -7.05 4.24
N VAL A 74 2.50 -7.08 4.71
CA VAL A 74 3.06 -6.05 5.58
C VAL A 74 3.85 -5.03 4.75
N ARG A 75 4.58 -5.52 3.73
CA ARG A 75 5.46 -4.71 2.88
C ARG A 75 4.72 -3.57 2.19
N GLY A 76 3.53 -3.81 1.63
CA GLY A 76 2.80 -2.78 0.89
C GLY A 76 2.51 -1.52 1.71
N ILE A 77 2.26 -1.64 3.01
CA ILE A 77 2.04 -0.50 3.91
C ILE A 77 3.38 0.13 4.32
N GLU A 78 4.37 -0.70 4.65
CA GLU A 78 5.71 -0.24 5.03
C GLU A 78 6.41 0.58 3.94
N MET A 79 6.09 0.35 2.66
CA MET A 79 6.62 1.15 1.54
C MET A 79 6.38 2.66 1.69
N PHE A 80 5.35 3.05 2.43
CA PHE A 80 5.05 4.45 2.69
C PHE A 80 5.85 5.03 3.87
N GLY A 81 6.67 4.22 4.56
CA GLY A 81 7.29 4.57 5.84
C GLY A 81 6.30 4.57 6.99
N ALA A 82 5.22 3.78 6.87
CA ALA A 82 4.18 3.66 7.87
C ALA A 82 4.50 2.55 8.87
N GLU A 83 4.12 2.78 10.12
CA GLU A 83 4.25 1.84 11.22
C GLU A 83 2.87 1.25 11.56
N VAL A 84 2.79 -0.07 11.50
CA VAL A 84 1.60 -0.81 11.92
C VAL A 84 1.70 -1.07 13.41
N ARG A 85 0.77 -0.52 14.20
CA ARG A 85 0.69 -0.83 15.62
C ARG A 85 -0.12 -2.12 15.79
N LEU A 86 0.55 -3.21 16.15
CA LEU A 86 -0.07 -4.51 16.45
C LEU A 86 -0.72 -4.49 17.84
#